data_AF-A0AAU9KPR1-F1
#
_entry.id   AF-A0AAU9KPR1-F1
#
_cell.length_a   1.000
_cell.length_b   1.000
_cell.length_c   1.000
_cell.angle_alpha   90.00
_cell.angle_beta   90.00
_cell.angle_gamma   90.00
#
_symmetry.space_group_name_H-M   'P 1'
#
loop_
_entity.id
_entity.type
_entity.pdbx_description
1 polymer ?
#
loop_
_entity_poly.entity_id
_entity_poly.type
_entity_poly.pdbx_seq_one_letter_code
_entity_poly.pdbx_strand_id
1 'polypeptide(L)'
;MGNQVSAPGTDTSSNQQDKCPVQHDTKKVTVDECPMQKLKIDGCPVQHDKTPSVANAMASGCPVTRNGKEEREVYNVYNQRIDPTNMMPYNPNQDPNQEQRYPLPQDRVQSTIPKGGTEETWLYPSEQMFYNALKRKNKGEDVHEGDVRTIVSIHNNMNERAWAQVEHYEKVCHPDLQDSKLLKFCGRPDKLTPIAWIKSMLGYGTPFDRHDWTVLRGDNTQVRYVIDYYFDDDKSAQDEVPELHSADKVKSISMYARPAVDSLGALSVYRKENDAPEPLSVDEVEQTFTKVKDSCKSCMQEIKTCSNEVQCSQAAMALQLCMGRIICPPQAAAFIKALEGGDETAVETAFDAMNSSLEQFQERGNSAMQEQAVRESLAKK
;
A
#
# COMPACT_ATOMS: atom_id res chain seq x y z
N MET A 1 42.03 -23.95 36.65
CA MET A 1 42.37 -25.39 36.55
C MET A 1 42.34 -25.70 35.05
N GLY A 2 43.41 -25.99 34.32
CA GLY A 2 44.75 -26.53 34.66
C GLY A 2 44.70 -28.07 34.62
N ASN A 3 45.50 -28.83 33.84
CA ASN A 3 46.64 -28.56 32.92
C ASN A 3 46.40 -29.27 31.55
N GLN A 4 47.08 -29.09 30.40
CA GLN A 4 48.49 -28.83 30.01
C GLN A 4 49.48 -30.02 30.10
N VAL A 5 50.59 -29.92 29.33
CA VAL A 5 51.66 -30.91 28.97
C VAL A 5 51.28 -31.81 27.76
N SER A 6 52.08 -32.04 26.70
CA SER A 6 53.31 -31.39 26.15
C SER A 6 53.60 -31.83 24.69
N ALA A 7 54.57 -31.20 24.01
CA ALA A 7 55.19 -31.63 22.72
C ALA A 7 56.54 -32.38 22.95
N PRO A 8 57.40 -32.70 21.92
CA PRO A 8 58.21 -31.70 21.16
C PRO A 8 58.38 -32.01 19.64
N GLY A 9 59.03 -31.20 18.80
CA GLY A 9 59.62 -29.85 18.98
C GLY A 9 60.64 -29.48 17.88
N THR A 10 61.26 -28.29 17.99
CA THR A 10 62.43 -27.74 17.22
C THR A 10 62.29 -27.58 15.69
N ASP A 11 62.74 -26.52 15.00
CA ASP A 11 63.13 -25.11 15.31
C ASP A 11 63.22 -24.37 13.92
N THR A 12 63.58 -23.10 13.68
CA THR A 12 64.29 -22.05 14.45
C THR A 12 63.83 -20.62 14.06
N SER A 13 64.28 -19.61 14.80
CA SER A 13 64.02 -18.17 14.65
C SER A 13 64.32 -17.50 13.29
N SER A 14 63.51 -16.51 12.91
CA SER A 14 63.93 -15.08 12.84
C SER A 14 62.72 -14.14 12.64
N ASN A 15 62.93 -12.83 12.75
CA ASN A 15 61.88 -11.82 12.93
C ASN A 15 62.20 -10.53 12.15
N GLN A 16 61.30 -10.09 11.26
CA GLN A 16 60.93 -8.66 11.12
C GLN A 16 59.76 -8.43 10.15
N GLN A 17 59.17 -7.23 10.24
CA GLN A 17 58.20 -6.69 9.29
C GLN A 17 58.93 -5.86 8.23
N ASP A 18 58.60 -6.02 6.95
CA ASP A 18 59.04 -5.09 5.91
C ASP A 18 57.86 -4.30 5.31
N LYS A 19 58.10 -3.02 5.06
CA LYS A 19 57.17 -2.07 4.43
C LYS A 19 57.80 -1.54 3.16
N CYS A 20 57.09 -1.56 2.03
CA CYS A 20 57.58 -0.97 0.80
C CYS A 20 57.78 0.56 0.96
N PRO A 21 58.98 1.11 0.70
CA PRO A 21 59.25 2.53 0.86
C PRO A 21 59.05 3.32 -0.45
N VAL A 22 58.52 4.53 -0.33
CA VAL A 22 58.69 5.60 -1.33
C VAL A 22 59.22 6.82 -0.58
N GLN A 23 60.29 7.42 -1.09
CA GLN A 23 61.01 8.50 -0.40
C GLN A 23 60.38 9.87 -0.68
N HIS A 24 60.18 10.66 0.38
CA HIS A 24 60.09 12.12 0.29
C HIS A 24 61.46 12.71 0.61
N ASP A 25 61.86 13.77 -0.10
CA ASP A 25 62.91 14.70 0.34
C ASP A 25 62.46 16.15 0.05
N THR A 26 63.04 17.15 0.74
CA THR A 26 62.37 18.41 1.06
C THR A 26 63.29 19.64 1.08
N LYS A 27 62.95 20.69 0.31
CA LYS A 27 63.37 22.13 0.40
C LYS A 27 62.90 22.89 -0.87
N LYS A 28 62.62 24.20 -0.88
CA LYS A 28 62.36 25.20 0.18
C LYS A 28 61.56 26.40 -0.41
N VAL A 29 61.07 27.29 0.45
CA VAL A 29 60.18 28.44 0.16
C VAL A 29 60.90 29.68 -0.38
N THR A 30 60.28 30.42 -1.33
CA THR A 30 60.14 31.91 -1.36
C THR A 30 59.13 32.39 -2.44
N VAL A 31 58.68 33.65 -2.35
CA VAL A 31 57.67 34.34 -3.19
C VAL A 31 58.32 35.41 -4.11
N ASP A 32 57.61 35.88 -5.15
CA ASP A 32 57.38 37.31 -5.52
C ASP A 32 56.68 37.49 -6.91
N GLU A 33 56.44 38.74 -7.35
CA GLU A 33 55.39 39.16 -8.31
C GLU A 33 55.73 39.27 -9.83
N CYS A 34 54.67 39.18 -10.68
CA CYS A 34 54.46 39.94 -11.94
C CYS A 34 55.42 39.71 -13.15
N PRO A 35 55.17 40.26 -14.38
CA PRO A 35 54.21 41.31 -14.79
C PRO A 35 53.34 41.02 -16.05
N MET A 36 52.48 41.99 -16.42
CA MET A 36 51.71 42.04 -17.67
C MET A 36 52.55 42.36 -18.92
N GLN A 37 52.09 41.91 -20.11
CA GLN A 37 52.29 42.61 -21.40
C GLN A 37 50.98 42.72 -22.20
N LYS A 38 50.96 43.58 -23.23
CA LYS A 38 49.75 44.11 -23.90
C LYS A 38 49.74 43.81 -25.42
N LEU A 39 48.66 44.30 -26.08
CA LEU A 39 48.41 44.43 -27.52
C LEU A 39 47.63 43.23 -28.12
N LYS A 40 46.67 43.43 -29.05
CA LYS A 40 46.22 44.68 -29.71
C LYS A 40 44.70 44.65 -29.98
N ILE A 41 44.13 45.81 -30.26
CA ILE A 41 42.71 46.00 -30.62
C ILE A 41 42.60 46.25 -32.13
N ASP A 42 41.65 45.60 -32.78
CA ASP A 42 40.94 46.08 -33.97
C ASP A 42 39.43 45.94 -33.67
N GLY A 43 38.59 46.84 -34.20
CA GLY A 43 37.22 47.02 -33.68
C GLY A 43 36.13 47.25 -34.73
N CYS A 44 34.89 46.98 -34.34
CA CYS A 44 33.66 47.39 -35.01
C CYS A 44 32.56 47.69 -33.96
N PRO A 45 31.47 48.40 -34.33
CA PRO A 45 30.92 49.43 -33.46
C PRO A 45 29.85 49.00 -32.45
N VAL A 46 29.70 49.82 -31.41
CA VAL A 46 28.66 49.73 -30.39
C VAL A 46 27.30 50.17 -30.95
N GLN A 47 26.25 49.44 -30.61
CA GLN A 47 24.92 50.02 -30.36
C GLN A 47 24.47 49.66 -28.94
N HIS A 48 23.70 50.54 -28.33
CA HIS A 48 23.25 50.43 -26.94
C HIS A 48 21.98 49.57 -26.85
N ASP A 49 21.85 48.73 -25.82
CA ASP A 49 20.91 49.06 -24.75
C ASP A 49 21.14 48.29 -23.43
N LYS A 50 20.53 48.83 -22.36
CA LYS A 50 20.50 48.41 -20.94
C LYS A 50 20.82 46.94 -20.62
N THR A 51 21.76 46.73 -19.68
CA THR A 51 21.93 45.49 -18.92
C THR A 51 21.01 45.43 -17.69
N PRO A 52 20.13 44.42 -17.57
CA PRO A 52 19.54 44.02 -16.29
C PRO A 52 20.51 43.16 -15.48
N SER A 53 20.30 43.08 -14.16
CA SER A 53 21.06 42.23 -13.25
C SER A 53 20.82 40.72 -13.50
N VAL A 54 21.68 39.87 -12.92
CA VAL A 54 21.69 38.40 -12.99
C VAL A 54 20.38 37.74 -12.48
N ALA A 55 19.48 38.52 -11.87
CA ALA A 55 18.15 38.08 -11.43
C ALA A 55 17.23 37.52 -12.54
N ASN A 56 17.51 37.77 -13.83
CA ASN A 56 16.64 37.31 -14.93
C ASN A 56 16.85 35.86 -15.39
N ALA A 57 17.81 35.12 -14.80
CA ALA A 57 18.14 33.74 -15.22
C ALA A 57 17.10 32.65 -14.84
N MET A 58 15.97 33.02 -14.21
CA MET A 58 14.88 32.10 -13.86
C MET A 58 13.58 32.30 -14.69
N ALA A 59 13.62 33.14 -15.73
CA ALA A 59 12.46 33.44 -16.59
C ALA A 59 12.70 33.01 -18.05
N SER A 60 12.76 31.69 -18.29
CA SER A 60 12.96 31.10 -19.62
C SER A 60 11.91 30.02 -19.92
N GLY A 61 10.67 30.46 -20.16
CA GLY A 61 9.59 29.57 -20.60
C GLY A 61 9.87 28.99 -21.98
N CYS A 62 10.06 27.67 -22.07
CA CYS A 62 10.29 26.97 -23.34
C CYS A 62 8.93 26.54 -23.94
N PRO A 63 8.52 27.05 -25.12
CA PRO A 63 7.15 26.89 -25.60
C PRO A 63 6.90 25.52 -26.23
N VAL A 64 6.50 24.54 -25.41
CA VAL A 64 5.92 23.28 -25.87
C VAL A 64 4.41 23.33 -25.67
N THR A 65 3.65 23.43 -26.75
CA THR A 65 2.17 23.35 -26.74
C THR A 65 1.70 21.93 -26.43
N ARG A 66 1.73 21.56 -25.16
CA ARG A 66 1.14 20.30 -24.67
C ARG A 66 -0.39 20.42 -24.65
N ASN A 67 -1.03 19.97 -25.74
CA ASN A 67 -2.46 19.64 -25.71
C ASN A 67 -2.70 18.37 -24.89
N GLY A 68 -2.66 18.52 -23.57
CA GLY A 68 -2.96 17.50 -22.57
C GLY A 68 -3.39 18.19 -21.28
N LYS A 69 -4.35 17.60 -20.55
CA LYS A 69 -4.86 18.19 -19.30
C LYS A 69 -3.71 18.36 -18.31
N GLU A 70 -3.43 19.60 -17.90
CA GLU A 70 -2.47 19.85 -16.82
C GLU A 70 -3.00 19.25 -15.51
N GLU A 71 -2.29 18.26 -14.98
CA GLU A 71 -2.47 17.86 -13.58
C GLU A 71 -2.06 19.04 -12.70
N ARG A 72 -3.02 19.62 -11.99
CA ARG A 72 -2.78 20.78 -11.11
C ARG A 72 -1.77 20.38 -10.06
N GLU A 73 -0.67 21.13 -9.96
CA GLU A 73 0.35 20.90 -8.94
C GLU A 73 -0.27 20.97 -7.53
N VAL A 74 -0.20 19.86 -6.80
CA VAL A 74 -0.71 19.77 -5.43
C VAL A 74 0.41 20.16 -4.47
N TYR A 75 0.10 21.00 -3.49
CA TYR A 75 1.03 21.43 -2.45
C TYR A 75 0.46 21.12 -1.07
N ASN A 76 1.35 20.89 -0.09
CA ASN A 76 0.96 20.83 1.32
C ASN A 76 0.91 22.24 1.97
N VAL A 77 0.51 22.29 3.24
CA VAL A 77 0.45 23.51 4.06
C VAL A 77 1.80 24.22 4.27
N TYR A 78 2.90 23.63 3.81
CA TYR A 78 4.27 24.17 3.85
C TYR A 78 4.79 24.52 2.44
N ASN A 79 3.89 24.64 1.45
CA ASN A 79 4.19 24.89 0.04
C ASN A 79 5.16 23.88 -0.62
N GLN A 80 5.29 22.67 -0.07
CA GLN A 80 6.04 21.59 -0.73
C GLN A 80 5.13 20.87 -1.73
N ARG A 81 5.61 20.70 -2.96
CA ARG A 81 4.90 19.97 -4.02
C ARG A 81 4.77 18.49 -3.64
N ILE A 82 3.56 17.95 -3.73
CA ILE A 82 3.19 16.57 -3.42
C ILE A 82 2.74 15.83 -4.69
N ASP A 83 3.18 14.58 -4.83
CA ASP A 83 2.68 13.64 -5.83
C ASP A 83 1.27 13.15 -5.42
N PRO A 84 0.21 13.43 -6.20
CA PRO A 84 -1.16 13.07 -5.85
C PRO A 84 -1.44 11.56 -5.91
N THR A 85 -0.52 10.74 -6.42
CA THR A 85 -0.66 9.28 -6.53
C THR A 85 -0.29 8.53 -5.24
N ASN A 86 0.52 9.13 -4.37
CA ASN A 86 0.99 8.53 -3.11
C ASN A 86 0.97 9.48 -1.90
N MET A 87 0.62 10.76 -2.12
CA MET A 87 0.63 11.85 -1.13
C MET A 87 2.02 12.14 -0.50
N MET A 88 3.11 11.75 -1.17
CA MET A 88 4.49 12.05 -0.75
C MET A 88 5.00 13.36 -1.37
N PRO A 89 5.87 14.12 -0.69
CA PRO A 89 6.63 15.21 -1.31
C PRO A 89 7.51 14.69 -2.44
N TYR A 90 7.61 15.42 -3.56
CA TYR A 90 8.48 15.03 -4.69
C TYR A 90 9.96 14.95 -4.31
N ASN A 91 10.41 15.77 -3.35
CA ASN A 91 11.75 15.73 -2.78
C ASN A 91 11.64 15.45 -1.26
N PRO A 92 11.51 14.18 -0.84
CA PRO A 92 11.27 13.82 0.55
C PRO A 92 12.52 14.03 1.43
N ASN A 93 12.31 14.44 2.69
CA ASN A 93 13.43 14.71 3.59
C ASN A 93 14.18 13.42 4.00
N GLN A 94 15.46 13.37 3.66
CA GLN A 94 16.42 12.32 4.01
C GLN A 94 17.42 12.77 5.09
N ASP A 95 17.38 14.02 5.57
CA ASP A 95 18.25 14.47 6.65
C ASP A 95 17.87 13.79 7.98
N PRO A 96 18.82 13.40 8.84
CA PRO A 96 18.53 12.81 10.16
C PRO A 96 17.63 13.69 11.03
N ASN A 97 16.80 13.04 11.86
CA ASN A 97 16.01 13.75 12.85
C ASN A 97 16.91 14.35 13.96
N GLN A 98 16.50 15.47 14.58
CA GLN A 98 17.26 16.12 15.64
C GLN A 98 17.50 15.23 16.88
N GLU A 99 16.61 14.27 17.12
CA GLU A 99 16.72 13.29 18.23
C GLU A 99 17.50 12.02 17.85
N GLN A 100 17.85 11.85 16.57
CA GLN A 100 18.39 10.61 16.03
C GLN A 100 19.85 10.38 16.48
N ARG A 101 20.12 9.19 17.02
CA ARG A 101 21.42 8.81 17.60
C ARG A 101 22.32 8.06 16.64
N TYR A 102 21.73 7.34 15.68
CA TYR A 102 22.45 6.46 14.75
C TYR A 102 22.08 6.80 13.29
N PRO A 103 23.04 6.78 12.36
CA PRO A 103 22.75 7.02 10.94
C PRO A 103 21.90 5.88 10.37
N LEU A 104 20.88 6.22 9.58
CA LEU A 104 20.04 5.26 8.87
C LEU A 104 20.35 5.29 7.36
N PRO A 105 20.26 4.15 6.65
CA PRO A 105 20.37 4.11 5.19
C PRO A 105 19.41 5.08 4.48
N GLN A 106 19.94 5.81 3.50
CA GLN A 106 19.19 6.71 2.63
C GLN A 106 18.81 6.05 1.29
N ASP A 107 19.36 4.87 0.99
CA ASP A 107 19.07 4.10 -0.22
C ASP A 107 17.60 3.64 -0.27
N ARG A 108 17.06 3.53 -1.49
CA ARG A 108 15.66 3.16 -1.73
C ARG A 108 15.58 1.83 -2.48
N VAL A 109 14.70 0.95 -2.03
CA VAL A 109 14.46 -0.36 -2.65
C VAL A 109 13.45 -0.22 -3.79
N GLN A 110 13.73 -0.85 -4.94
CA GLN A 110 12.79 -0.96 -6.05
C GLN A 110 11.81 -2.12 -5.81
N SER A 111 10.52 -1.85 -5.98
CA SER A 111 9.45 -2.85 -5.91
C SER A 111 9.32 -3.63 -7.22
N THR A 112 8.58 -4.75 -7.20
CA THR A 112 8.10 -5.38 -8.45
C THR A 112 6.77 -4.79 -8.94
N ILE A 113 6.10 -4.00 -8.11
CA ILE A 113 4.80 -3.37 -8.38
C ILE A 113 4.91 -2.36 -9.55
N PRO A 114 4.28 -2.60 -10.71
CA PRO A 114 4.31 -1.66 -11.84
C PRO A 114 3.59 -0.35 -11.52
N LYS A 115 4.15 0.79 -11.93
CA LYS A 115 3.56 2.12 -11.70
C LYS A 115 2.69 2.56 -12.88
N GLY A 116 1.40 2.72 -12.64
CA GLY A 116 0.42 3.18 -13.63
C GLY A 116 0.80 4.54 -14.24
N GLY A 117 0.62 4.66 -15.55
CA GLY A 117 1.07 5.83 -16.33
C GLY A 117 2.57 5.85 -16.67
N THR A 118 3.33 4.80 -16.31
CA THR A 118 4.76 4.67 -16.62
C THR A 118 5.14 3.22 -16.95
N GLU A 119 6.37 3.02 -17.43
CA GLU A 119 7.01 1.70 -17.59
C GLU A 119 8.03 1.40 -16.46
N GLU A 120 7.95 2.16 -15.36
CA GLU A 120 8.75 1.95 -14.15
C GLU A 120 7.94 1.19 -13.08
N THR A 121 8.62 0.69 -12.04
CA THR A 121 7.97 0.17 -10.83
C THR A 121 8.06 1.20 -9.69
N TRP A 122 7.28 1.00 -8.63
CA TRP A 122 7.34 1.90 -7.46
C TRP A 122 8.68 1.77 -6.71
N LEU A 123 9.16 2.88 -6.14
CA LEU A 123 10.31 2.91 -5.23
C LEU A 123 9.84 3.05 -3.78
N TYR A 124 10.22 2.12 -2.90
CA TYR A 124 9.92 2.21 -1.48
C TYR A 124 10.67 3.38 -0.80
N PRO A 125 10.19 3.87 0.37
CA PRO A 125 10.98 4.76 1.21
C PRO A 125 12.30 4.11 1.64
N SER A 126 13.32 4.94 1.91
CA SER A 126 14.51 4.52 2.65
C SER A 126 14.20 4.35 4.14
N GLU A 127 15.09 3.70 4.89
CA GLU A 127 15.00 3.62 6.35
C GLU A 127 14.97 5.01 7.00
N GLN A 128 15.83 5.93 6.52
CA GLN A 128 15.87 7.31 6.97
C GLN A 128 14.57 8.09 6.67
N MET A 129 13.99 7.93 5.48
CA MET A 129 12.67 8.50 5.13
C MET A 129 11.55 7.93 6.00
N PHE A 130 11.60 6.63 6.30
CA PHE A 130 10.59 5.94 7.10
C PHE A 130 10.63 6.40 8.57
N TYR A 131 11.81 6.45 9.19
CA TYR A 131 11.99 6.98 10.55
C TYR A 131 11.55 8.45 10.66
N ASN A 132 11.93 9.28 9.68
CA ASN A 132 11.45 10.66 9.58
C ASN A 132 9.92 10.77 9.43
N ALA A 133 9.26 9.77 8.85
CA ALA A 133 7.80 9.70 8.76
C ALA A 133 7.14 9.20 10.06
N LEU A 134 7.75 8.27 10.79
CA LEU A 134 7.28 7.83 12.11
C LEU A 134 7.34 8.97 13.14
N LYS A 135 8.50 9.64 13.27
CA LYS A 135 8.68 10.78 14.18
C LYS A 135 7.68 11.91 13.87
N ARG A 136 7.51 12.27 12.60
CA ARG A 136 6.52 13.29 12.15
C ARG A 136 5.05 12.91 12.40
N LYS A 137 4.75 11.61 12.58
CA LYS A 137 3.41 11.10 12.92
C LYS A 137 3.20 10.88 14.42
N ASN A 138 4.19 11.20 15.26
CA ASN A 138 4.24 10.84 16.68
C ASN A 138 4.00 9.32 16.90
N LYS A 139 4.56 8.48 16.01
CA LYS A 139 4.54 7.01 16.06
C LYS A 139 5.95 6.40 16.09
N GLY A 140 6.91 7.14 16.64
CA GLY A 140 8.33 6.77 16.66
C GLY A 140 9.03 7.14 17.97
N GLU A 141 8.28 7.18 19.08
CA GLU A 141 8.85 7.39 20.42
C GLU A 141 9.52 6.09 20.91
N ASP A 142 8.81 4.96 20.83
CA ASP A 142 9.30 3.63 21.21
C ASP A 142 10.16 2.91 20.14
N VAL A 143 10.38 3.53 18.98
CA VAL A 143 11.11 2.92 17.85
C VAL A 143 12.59 3.32 17.88
N HIS A 144 13.46 2.37 18.18
CA HIS A 144 14.90 2.52 18.14
C HIS A 144 15.44 2.38 16.70
N GLU A 145 16.49 3.12 16.36
CA GLU A 145 17.03 3.16 14.99
C GLU A 145 17.45 1.78 14.45
N GLY A 146 17.95 0.90 15.33
CA GLY A 146 18.36 -0.46 14.95
C GLY A 146 17.22 -1.33 14.43
N ASP A 147 15.97 -1.04 14.79
CA ASP A 147 14.79 -1.84 14.42
C ASP A 147 14.14 -1.36 13.11
N VAL A 148 14.49 -0.13 12.66
CA VAL A 148 13.92 0.50 11.46
C VAL A 148 14.10 -0.38 10.22
N ARG A 149 15.28 -1.02 10.07
CA ARG A 149 15.55 -1.98 8.99
C ARG A 149 14.54 -3.12 8.96
N THR A 150 14.28 -3.76 10.10
CA THR A 150 13.30 -4.85 10.22
C THR A 150 11.90 -4.36 9.89
N ILE A 151 11.50 -3.21 10.43
CA ILE A 151 10.19 -2.61 10.19
C ILE A 151 9.99 -2.29 8.70
N VAL A 152 11.00 -1.75 8.02
CA VAL A 152 10.96 -1.44 6.58
C VAL A 152 10.94 -2.71 5.73
N SER A 153 11.73 -3.74 6.06
CA SER A 153 11.63 -5.06 5.42
C SER A 153 10.20 -5.62 5.49
N ILE A 154 9.57 -5.58 6.67
CA ILE A 154 8.18 -6.03 6.87
C ILE A 154 7.20 -5.21 6.02
N HIS A 155 7.29 -3.87 6.04
CA HIS A 155 6.40 -3.02 5.25
C HIS A 155 6.55 -3.24 3.74
N ASN A 156 7.78 -3.38 3.24
CA ASN A 156 8.03 -3.62 1.81
C ASN A 156 7.48 -5.00 1.40
N ASN A 157 7.75 -6.05 2.20
CA ASN A 157 7.18 -7.37 1.99
C ASN A 157 5.65 -7.39 2.03
N MET A 158 5.03 -6.65 2.95
CA MET A 158 3.57 -6.53 3.02
C MET A 158 2.98 -5.87 1.77
N ASN A 159 3.67 -4.90 1.16
CA ASN A 159 3.23 -4.27 -0.09
C ASN A 159 3.33 -5.25 -1.27
N GLU A 160 4.42 -6.02 -1.39
CA GLU A 160 4.56 -7.05 -2.42
C GLU A 160 3.51 -8.16 -2.26
N ARG A 161 3.24 -8.63 -1.03
CA ARG A 161 2.18 -9.60 -0.71
C ARG A 161 0.78 -9.06 -1.03
N ALA A 162 0.52 -7.79 -0.74
CA ALA A 162 -0.73 -7.11 -1.09
C ALA A 162 -0.91 -6.99 -2.60
N TRP A 163 0.15 -6.64 -3.35
CA TRP A 163 0.12 -6.62 -4.81
C TRP A 163 -0.09 -8.02 -5.40
N ALA A 164 0.54 -9.06 -4.86
CA ALA A 164 0.32 -10.43 -5.31
C ALA A 164 -1.14 -10.90 -5.15
N GLN A 165 -1.85 -10.49 -4.10
CA GLN A 165 -3.29 -10.75 -3.96
C GLN A 165 -4.12 -10.01 -5.02
N VAL A 166 -3.81 -8.74 -5.29
CA VAL A 166 -4.48 -7.93 -6.33
C VAL A 166 -4.23 -8.51 -7.72
N GLU A 167 -2.99 -8.87 -8.03
CA GLU A 167 -2.59 -9.42 -9.32
C GLU A 167 -3.20 -10.82 -9.55
N HIS A 168 -3.29 -11.65 -8.50
CA HIS A 168 -4.01 -12.92 -8.55
C HIS A 168 -5.51 -12.73 -8.83
N TYR A 169 -6.17 -11.78 -8.15
CA TYR A 169 -7.57 -11.46 -8.39
C TYR A 169 -7.81 -11.01 -9.84
N GLU A 170 -7.01 -10.07 -10.36
CA GLU A 170 -7.13 -9.60 -11.74
C GLU A 170 -6.90 -10.76 -12.74
N LYS A 171 -5.91 -11.63 -12.51
CA LYS A 171 -5.65 -12.81 -13.37
C LYS A 171 -6.79 -13.84 -13.38
N VAL A 172 -7.51 -14.02 -12.27
CA VAL A 172 -8.61 -14.99 -12.17
C VAL A 172 -9.91 -14.40 -12.70
N CYS A 173 -10.28 -13.19 -12.26
CA CYS A 173 -11.57 -12.58 -12.60
C CYS A 173 -11.57 -11.84 -13.96
N HIS A 174 -10.41 -11.44 -14.47
CA HIS A 174 -10.26 -10.68 -15.71
C HIS A 174 -9.08 -11.19 -16.58
N PRO A 175 -9.05 -12.49 -16.96
CA PRO A 175 -7.91 -13.10 -17.66
C PRO A 175 -7.59 -12.46 -19.03
N ASP A 176 -8.57 -11.79 -19.65
CA ASP A 176 -8.38 -11.02 -20.90
C ASP A 176 -7.66 -9.68 -20.69
N LEU A 177 -7.60 -9.16 -19.45
CA LEU A 177 -7.06 -7.84 -19.09
C LEU A 177 -5.66 -7.95 -18.47
N GLN A 178 -4.67 -8.16 -19.34
CA GLN A 178 -3.26 -8.22 -18.97
C GLN A 178 -2.70 -6.84 -18.53
N ASP A 179 -1.48 -6.84 -18.01
CA ASP A 179 -0.69 -5.64 -17.66
C ASP A 179 -1.35 -4.64 -16.70
N SER A 180 -2.07 -5.14 -15.68
CA SER A 180 -2.56 -4.30 -14.58
C SER A 180 -1.40 -3.63 -13.82
N LYS A 181 -1.48 -2.31 -13.61
CA LYS A 181 -0.46 -1.48 -12.92
C LYS A 181 -1.06 -0.73 -11.72
N LEU A 182 -0.33 -0.55 -10.63
CA LEU A 182 -0.77 0.26 -9.49
C LEU A 182 -0.64 1.76 -9.83
N LEU A 183 -1.76 2.46 -9.96
CA LEU A 183 -1.82 3.88 -10.32
C LEU A 183 -1.72 4.80 -9.10
N LYS A 184 -2.35 4.44 -7.98
CA LYS A 184 -2.43 5.27 -6.76
C LYS A 184 -2.68 4.42 -5.52
N PHE A 185 -2.23 4.89 -4.35
CA PHE A 185 -2.60 4.33 -3.05
C PHE A 185 -2.89 5.41 -2.00
N CYS A 186 -3.70 5.08 -0.99
CA CYS A 186 -4.15 6.00 0.05
C CYS A 186 -4.48 5.22 1.34
N GLY A 187 -3.74 5.47 2.43
CA GLY A 187 -4.07 4.93 3.76
C GLY A 187 -5.33 5.58 4.33
N ARG A 188 -6.18 4.79 4.98
CA ARG A 188 -7.47 5.20 5.57
C ARG A 188 -7.74 4.49 6.92
N PRO A 189 -6.82 4.54 7.89
CA PRO A 189 -6.93 3.79 9.15
C PRO A 189 -8.20 4.13 9.94
N ASP A 190 -8.62 5.39 9.98
CA ASP A 190 -9.78 5.85 10.74
C ASP A 190 -11.14 5.49 10.10
N LYS A 191 -11.15 4.68 9.03
CA LYS A 191 -12.35 4.31 8.28
C LYS A 191 -12.42 2.81 8.04
N LEU A 192 -13.07 2.06 8.93
CA LEU A 192 -13.36 0.64 8.75
C LEU A 192 -14.12 0.37 7.43
N THR A 193 -13.91 -0.81 6.83
CA THR A 193 -14.86 -1.32 5.81
C THR A 193 -16.20 -1.67 6.48
N PRO A 194 -17.33 -1.66 5.75
CA PRO A 194 -18.61 -2.15 6.28
C PRO A 194 -18.49 -3.57 6.84
N ILE A 195 -17.71 -4.42 6.17
CA ILE A 195 -17.42 -5.80 6.60
C ILE A 195 -16.53 -5.84 7.85
N ALA A 196 -15.51 -4.98 7.99
CA ALA A 196 -14.75 -4.85 9.23
C ALA A 196 -15.59 -4.32 10.41
N TRP A 197 -16.54 -3.43 10.14
CA TRP A 197 -17.50 -2.92 11.15
C TRP A 197 -18.47 -4.02 11.61
N ILE A 198 -19.04 -4.81 10.68
CA ILE A 198 -19.86 -5.98 11.02
C ILE A 198 -19.04 -7.02 11.81
N LYS A 199 -17.80 -7.31 11.39
CA LYS A 199 -16.88 -8.19 12.12
C LYS A 199 -16.65 -7.70 13.56
N SER A 200 -16.39 -6.41 13.75
CA SER A 200 -16.22 -5.76 15.06
C SER A 200 -17.47 -5.94 15.94
N MET A 201 -18.67 -5.66 15.42
CA MET A 201 -19.93 -5.85 16.15
C MET A 201 -20.20 -7.31 16.54
N LEU A 202 -19.72 -8.27 15.74
CA LEU A 202 -19.84 -9.69 16.04
C LEU A 202 -18.78 -10.20 17.05
N GLY A 203 -17.78 -9.38 17.41
CA GLY A 203 -16.73 -9.72 18.36
C GLY A 203 -15.44 -10.26 17.74
N TYR A 204 -15.24 -10.09 16.42
CA TYR A 204 -13.97 -10.37 15.75
C TYR A 204 -13.08 -9.12 15.74
N GLY A 205 -11.76 -9.32 15.65
CA GLY A 205 -10.80 -8.21 15.58
C GLY A 205 -11.05 -7.26 14.40
N THR A 206 -10.95 -5.96 14.66
CA THR A 206 -10.87 -4.93 13.62
C THR A 206 -9.51 -4.98 12.92
N PRO A 207 -9.42 -4.59 11.63
CA PRO A 207 -8.13 -4.32 11.02
C PRO A 207 -7.44 -3.16 11.75
N PHE A 208 -6.13 -3.26 11.93
CA PHE A 208 -5.31 -2.23 12.60
C PHE A 208 -4.87 -1.12 11.62
N ASP A 209 -4.84 -1.43 10.32
CA ASP A 209 -4.62 -0.49 9.23
C ASP A 209 -5.46 -0.89 8.01
N ARG A 210 -5.78 0.09 7.17
CA ARG A 210 -6.55 -0.07 5.95
C ARG A 210 -5.97 0.81 4.85
N HIS A 211 -5.76 0.24 3.68
CA HIS A 211 -5.37 0.97 2.49
C HIS A 211 -6.41 0.84 1.38
N ASP A 212 -6.72 1.95 0.71
CA ASP A 212 -7.42 1.96 -0.57
C ASP A 212 -6.37 2.11 -1.68
N TRP A 213 -6.31 1.16 -2.61
CA TRP A 213 -5.43 1.20 -3.79
C TRP A 213 -6.27 1.49 -5.05
N THR A 214 -5.64 1.96 -6.12
CA THR A 214 -6.27 2.16 -7.43
C THR A 214 -5.40 1.51 -8.49
N VAL A 215 -5.92 0.45 -9.10
CA VAL A 215 -5.31 -0.31 -10.19
C VAL A 215 -5.76 0.28 -11.52
N LEU A 216 -4.84 0.40 -12.47
CA LEU A 216 -5.12 0.70 -13.87
C LEU A 216 -4.98 -0.61 -14.65
N ARG A 217 -6.07 -1.08 -15.27
CA ARG A 217 -6.10 -2.28 -16.12
C ARG A 217 -5.62 -1.96 -17.54
N GLY A 218 -5.29 -3.00 -18.33
CA GLY A 218 -4.86 -2.84 -19.73
C GLY A 218 -5.88 -2.15 -20.65
N ASP A 219 -7.18 -2.19 -20.32
CA ASP A 219 -8.23 -1.43 -21.02
C ASP A 219 -8.31 0.07 -20.61
N ASN A 220 -7.43 0.50 -19.70
CA ASN A 220 -7.38 1.82 -19.05
C ASN A 220 -8.54 2.09 -18.05
N THR A 221 -9.33 1.09 -17.67
CA THR A 221 -10.26 1.25 -16.55
C THR A 221 -9.49 1.34 -15.23
N GLN A 222 -10.00 2.18 -14.32
CA GLN A 222 -9.43 2.36 -12.98
C GLN A 222 -10.31 1.64 -11.97
N VAL A 223 -9.72 0.71 -11.22
CA VAL A 223 -10.43 -0.06 -10.19
C VAL A 223 -9.87 0.22 -8.82
N ARG A 224 -10.74 0.69 -7.92
CA ARG A 224 -10.41 0.83 -6.49
C ARG A 224 -10.39 -0.54 -5.84
N TYR A 225 -9.32 -0.83 -5.13
CA TYR A 225 -9.18 -1.97 -4.22
C TYR A 225 -9.20 -1.48 -2.78
N VAL A 226 -9.67 -2.32 -1.86
CA VAL A 226 -9.54 -2.13 -0.42
C VAL A 226 -8.75 -3.27 0.18
N ILE A 227 -7.80 -2.92 1.04
CA ILE A 227 -6.88 -3.84 1.69
C ILE A 227 -6.99 -3.62 3.20
N ASP A 228 -7.60 -4.59 3.89
CA ASP A 228 -7.75 -4.60 5.36
C ASP A 228 -6.61 -5.46 5.97
N TYR A 229 -5.83 -4.91 6.91
CA TYR A 229 -4.72 -5.59 7.58
C TYR A 229 -5.07 -5.95 9.03
N TYR A 230 -4.86 -7.20 9.44
CA TYR A 230 -5.21 -7.74 10.76
C TYR A 230 -3.97 -8.31 11.45
N PHE A 231 -3.90 -8.17 12.77
CA PHE A 231 -2.78 -8.61 13.60
C PHE A 231 -3.22 -9.74 14.56
N ASP A 232 -2.30 -10.64 14.86
CA ASP A 232 -2.51 -11.85 15.64
C ASP A 232 -1.33 -12.04 16.61
N ASP A 233 -1.52 -11.64 17.87
CA ASP A 233 -0.50 -11.65 18.92
C ASP A 233 0.09 -13.06 19.14
N ASP A 234 -0.74 -14.11 19.11
CA ASP A 234 -0.34 -15.51 19.35
C ASP A 234 0.64 -16.03 18.26
N LYS A 235 0.66 -15.40 17.09
CA LYS A 235 1.57 -15.74 15.98
C LYS A 235 2.83 -14.89 15.94
N SER A 236 2.90 -13.77 16.68
CA SER A 236 4.07 -12.86 16.70
C SER A 236 5.38 -13.56 17.08
N ALA A 237 5.33 -14.53 18.00
CA ALA A 237 6.48 -15.35 18.42
C ALA A 237 7.02 -16.30 17.31
N GLN A 238 6.38 -16.35 16.14
CA GLN A 238 6.82 -17.13 14.98
C GLN A 238 7.28 -16.26 13.79
N ASP A 239 7.32 -14.94 13.95
CA ASP A 239 7.75 -14.02 12.89
C ASP A 239 9.28 -14.01 12.75
N GLU A 240 9.74 -13.99 11.51
CA GLU A 240 11.13 -13.79 11.10
C GLU A 240 11.23 -12.52 10.24
N VAL A 241 12.42 -11.89 10.19
CA VAL A 241 12.65 -10.74 9.31
C VAL A 241 12.51 -11.19 7.84
N PRO A 242 11.55 -10.66 7.06
CA PRO A 242 11.30 -11.14 5.71
C PRO A 242 12.30 -10.58 4.70
N GLU A 243 12.59 -11.38 3.68
CA GLU A 243 13.07 -10.85 2.40
C GLU A 243 11.87 -10.27 1.62
N LEU A 244 12.15 -9.49 0.57
CA LEU A 244 11.14 -8.71 -0.14
C LEU A 244 9.93 -9.55 -0.61
N HIS A 245 10.14 -10.81 -1.00
CA HIS A 245 9.10 -11.72 -1.49
C HIS A 245 8.81 -12.93 -0.57
N SER A 246 9.23 -12.91 0.69
CA SER A 246 8.90 -13.99 1.65
C SER A 246 7.38 -14.05 1.94
N ALA A 247 6.72 -15.15 1.63
CA ALA A 247 5.27 -15.29 1.84
C ALA A 247 4.90 -15.71 3.29
N ASP A 248 5.81 -16.42 3.96
CA ASP A 248 5.58 -17.22 5.18
C ASP A 248 6.29 -16.67 6.44
N LYS A 249 7.21 -15.72 6.26
CA LYS A 249 8.08 -15.20 7.34
C LYS A 249 7.38 -14.27 8.33
N VAL A 250 6.31 -13.60 7.91
CA VAL A 250 5.46 -12.79 8.81
C VAL A 250 4.06 -13.41 8.84
N LYS A 251 3.71 -13.99 9.98
CA LYS A 251 2.51 -14.79 10.27
C LYS A 251 1.53 -14.07 11.19
N SER A 252 2.01 -13.17 12.05
CA SER A 252 1.13 -12.31 12.88
C SER A 252 0.28 -11.37 12.03
N ILE A 253 0.82 -10.89 10.91
CA ILE A 253 0.11 -9.98 9.99
C ILE A 253 -0.56 -10.80 8.88
N SER A 254 -1.89 -10.73 8.86
CA SER A 254 -2.72 -11.20 7.75
C SER A 254 -3.36 -10.02 7.01
N MET A 255 -3.63 -10.18 5.72
CA MET A 255 -4.20 -9.13 4.88
C MET A 255 -5.19 -9.71 3.87
N TYR A 256 -6.22 -8.92 3.55
CA TYR A 256 -7.19 -9.23 2.50
C TYR A 256 -7.36 -8.03 1.57
N ALA A 257 -6.81 -8.14 0.36
CA ALA A 257 -7.08 -7.26 -0.76
C ALA A 257 -8.31 -7.76 -1.55
N ARG A 258 -9.13 -6.83 -2.03
CA ARG A 258 -10.35 -7.07 -2.83
C ARG A 258 -10.76 -5.81 -3.58
N PRO A 259 -11.49 -5.89 -4.71
CA PRO A 259 -12.11 -4.72 -5.30
C PRO A 259 -13.05 -4.01 -4.31
N ALA A 260 -13.22 -2.71 -4.49
CA ALA A 260 -14.25 -1.94 -3.83
C ALA A 260 -15.54 -2.00 -4.66
N VAL A 261 -16.68 -2.30 -4.04
CA VAL A 261 -17.97 -2.47 -4.73
C VAL A 261 -18.49 -1.19 -5.41
N ASP A 262 -18.06 -0.02 -4.96
CA ASP A 262 -18.34 1.29 -5.58
C ASP A 262 -17.48 1.58 -6.83
N SER A 263 -16.60 0.66 -7.22
CA SER A 263 -15.68 0.82 -8.33
C SER A 263 -16.32 0.36 -9.64
N LEU A 264 -16.37 1.24 -10.64
CA LEU A 264 -17.05 0.98 -11.92
C LEU A 264 -16.60 -0.31 -12.63
N GLY A 265 -15.33 -0.70 -12.51
CA GLY A 265 -14.79 -1.95 -13.08
C GLY A 265 -15.10 -3.23 -12.28
N ALA A 266 -15.63 -3.15 -11.06
CA ALA A 266 -16.15 -4.30 -10.31
C ALA A 266 -17.56 -4.70 -10.80
N LEU A 267 -18.33 -3.74 -11.33
CA LEU A 267 -19.65 -3.94 -11.95
C LEU A 267 -19.59 -4.45 -13.40
N SER A 268 -18.40 -4.74 -13.94
CA SER A 268 -18.24 -5.24 -15.31
C SER A 268 -18.82 -6.65 -15.50
N VAL A 269 -18.98 -7.42 -14.42
CA VAL A 269 -19.82 -8.62 -14.41
C VAL A 269 -21.28 -8.21 -14.20
N TYR A 270 -22.01 -8.06 -15.31
CA TYR A 270 -23.47 -7.91 -15.37
C TYR A 270 -24.10 -6.65 -14.73
N ARG A 271 -24.04 -5.51 -15.45
CA ARG A 271 -25.20 -4.59 -15.48
C ARG A 271 -25.42 -3.95 -16.86
N LYS A 272 -26.62 -4.15 -17.41
CA LYS A 272 -27.18 -3.24 -18.44
C LYS A 272 -27.76 -2.01 -17.75
N GLU A 273 -27.59 -0.86 -18.37
CA GLU A 273 -27.78 0.47 -17.77
C GLU A 273 -29.25 0.90 -17.52
N ASN A 274 -30.20 -0.04 -17.49
CA ASN A 274 -31.65 0.23 -17.34
C ASN A 274 -32.31 -0.38 -16.10
N ASP A 275 -31.65 -1.31 -15.39
CA ASP A 275 -32.20 -1.96 -14.19
C ASP A 275 -31.45 -1.51 -12.91
N ALA A 276 -31.65 -0.25 -12.52
CA ALA A 276 -31.27 0.21 -11.18
C ALA A 276 -32.24 -0.44 -10.16
N PRO A 277 -31.74 -1.09 -9.09
CA PRO A 277 -32.61 -1.75 -8.13
C PRO A 277 -33.25 -0.68 -7.22
N GLU A 278 -34.55 -0.80 -6.94
CA GLU A 278 -35.26 0.19 -6.12
C GLU A 278 -34.56 0.41 -4.75
N PRO A 279 -34.54 1.64 -4.22
CA PRO A 279 -33.98 1.91 -2.90
C PRO A 279 -34.76 1.15 -1.83
N LEU A 280 -34.06 0.51 -0.90
CA LEU A 280 -34.70 -0.13 0.26
C LEU A 280 -35.23 0.94 1.23
N SER A 281 -36.33 0.65 1.91
CA SER A 281 -36.72 1.37 3.11
C SER A 281 -35.93 0.87 4.33
N VAL A 282 -35.80 1.70 5.37
CA VAL A 282 -35.17 1.30 6.64
C VAL A 282 -35.95 0.17 7.31
N ASP A 283 -37.29 0.20 7.25
CA ASP A 283 -38.16 -0.87 7.76
C ASP A 283 -37.83 -2.23 7.14
N GLU A 284 -37.59 -2.30 5.82
CA GLU A 284 -37.20 -3.54 5.14
C GLU A 284 -35.80 -4.02 5.56
N VAL A 285 -34.86 -3.09 5.79
CA VAL A 285 -33.50 -3.39 6.26
C VAL A 285 -33.54 -3.96 7.67
N GLU A 286 -34.27 -3.33 8.60
CA GLU A 286 -34.40 -3.80 9.98
C GLU A 286 -35.14 -5.14 10.07
N GLN A 287 -36.22 -5.32 9.30
CA GLN A 287 -36.95 -6.59 9.23
C GLN A 287 -36.08 -7.71 8.65
N THR A 288 -35.32 -7.44 7.59
CA THR A 288 -34.43 -8.43 6.97
C THR A 288 -33.26 -8.78 7.88
N PHE A 289 -32.65 -7.79 8.55
CA PHE A 289 -31.59 -8.02 9.52
C PHE A 289 -32.07 -8.85 10.71
N THR A 290 -33.26 -8.55 11.24
CA THR A 290 -33.89 -9.34 12.31
C THR A 290 -34.14 -10.78 11.85
N LYS A 291 -34.70 -10.97 10.65
CA LYS A 291 -34.94 -12.29 10.06
C LYS A 291 -33.65 -13.09 9.85
N VAL A 292 -32.57 -12.46 9.39
CA VAL A 292 -31.23 -13.07 9.28
C VAL A 292 -30.70 -13.46 10.66
N LYS A 293 -30.76 -12.54 11.64
CA LYS A 293 -30.26 -12.74 13.00
C LYS A 293 -30.92 -13.93 13.70
N ASP A 294 -32.23 -14.09 13.54
CA ASP A 294 -32.98 -15.17 14.18
C ASP A 294 -32.86 -16.49 13.41
N SER A 295 -32.92 -16.45 12.06
CA SER A 295 -32.90 -17.67 11.23
C SER A 295 -31.50 -18.27 11.06
N CYS A 296 -30.44 -17.45 11.03
CA CYS A 296 -29.05 -17.89 10.84
C CYS A 296 -28.26 -17.98 12.14
N LYS A 297 -28.97 -18.00 13.28
CA LYS A 297 -28.38 -17.98 14.62
C LYS A 297 -27.38 -19.12 14.87
N SER A 298 -27.65 -20.34 14.40
CA SER A 298 -26.74 -21.48 14.54
C SER A 298 -25.43 -21.26 13.77
N CYS A 299 -25.51 -20.87 12.49
CA CYS A 299 -24.32 -20.59 11.67
C CYS A 299 -23.48 -19.44 12.27
N MET A 300 -24.12 -18.40 12.82
CA MET A 300 -23.41 -17.34 13.57
C MET A 300 -22.77 -17.82 14.88
N GLN A 301 -23.23 -18.93 15.47
CA GLN A 301 -22.57 -19.56 16.62
C GLN A 301 -21.45 -20.50 16.16
N GLU A 302 -21.62 -21.23 15.06
CA GLU A 302 -20.63 -22.17 14.50
C GLU A 302 -19.31 -21.45 14.14
N ILE A 303 -19.35 -20.27 13.52
CA ILE A 303 -18.13 -19.46 13.25
C ILE A 303 -17.47 -18.97 14.55
N LYS A 304 -18.22 -18.85 15.64
CA LYS A 304 -17.68 -18.46 16.97
C LYS A 304 -17.10 -19.63 17.76
N THR A 305 -17.34 -20.87 17.32
CA THR A 305 -16.89 -22.10 18.01
C THR A 305 -16.06 -23.02 17.13
N CYS A 306 -15.73 -22.62 15.90
CA CYS A 306 -14.86 -23.39 15.01
C CYS A 306 -13.43 -23.46 15.57
N SER A 307 -12.78 -24.63 15.44
CA SER A 307 -11.48 -24.90 16.08
C SER A 307 -10.30 -24.95 15.11
N ASN A 308 -10.55 -24.86 13.80
CA ASN A 308 -9.54 -24.88 12.75
C ASN A 308 -10.06 -24.20 11.48
N GLU A 309 -9.14 -23.82 10.61
CA GLU A 309 -9.39 -23.06 9.38
C GLU A 309 -10.46 -23.67 8.47
N VAL A 310 -10.47 -25.00 8.30
CA VAL A 310 -11.45 -25.72 7.47
C VAL A 310 -12.85 -25.66 8.08
N GLN A 311 -12.99 -25.81 9.40
CA GLN A 311 -14.28 -25.62 10.07
C GLN A 311 -14.76 -24.17 9.99
N CYS A 312 -13.84 -23.20 10.13
CA CYS A 312 -14.18 -21.79 10.10
C CYS A 312 -14.61 -21.32 8.71
N SER A 313 -13.96 -21.80 7.63
CA SER A 313 -14.38 -21.51 6.25
C SER A 313 -15.72 -22.17 5.91
N GLN A 314 -15.93 -23.43 6.30
CA GLN A 314 -17.21 -24.11 6.15
C GLN A 314 -18.36 -23.40 6.89
N ALA A 315 -18.13 -22.97 8.14
CA ALA A 315 -19.12 -22.20 8.91
C ALA A 315 -19.40 -20.81 8.30
N ALA A 316 -18.38 -20.16 7.74
CA ALA A 316 -18.55 -18.89 7.03
C ALA A 316 -19.40 -19.04 5.75
N MET A 317 -19.12 -20.07 4.93
CA MET A 317 -19.93 -20.40 3.76
C MET A 317 -21.36 -20.79 4.13
N ALA A 318 -21.55 -21.52 5.24
CA ALA A 318 -22.88 -21.87 5.75
C ALA A 318 -23.68 -20.62 6.16
N LEU A 319 -23.05 -19.63 6.80
CA LEU A 319 -23.68 -18.35 7.11
C LEU A 319 -23.99 -17.54 5.84
N GLN A 320 -23.06 -17.46 4.87
CA GLN A 320 -23.30 -16.78 3.59
C GLN A 320 -24.50 -17.40 2.86
N LEU A 321 -24.59 -18.73 2.78
CA LEU A 321 -25.74 -19.43 2.20
C LEU A 321 -27.04 -19.19 3.00
N CYS A 322 -26.98 -19.18 4.33
CA CYS A 322 -28.15 -18.87 5.15
C CYS A 322 -28.66 -17.44 4.93
N MET A 323 -27.76 -16.46 4.88
CA MET A 323 -28.08 -15.08 4.50
C MET A 323 -28.64 -15.02 3.07
N GLY A 324 -28.03 -15.74 2.14
CA GLY A 324 -28.45 -15.79 0.74
C GLY A 324 -29.88 -16.30 0.57
N ARG A 325 -30.27 -17.35 1.31
CA ARG A 325 -31.65 -17.87 1.33
C ARG A 325 -32.70 -16.85 1.81
N ILE A 326 -32.29 -15.76 2.46
CA ILE A 326 -33.17 -14.71 2.99
C ILE A 326 -33.15 -13.46 2.10
N ILE A 327 -31.96 -13.07 1.62
CA ILE A 327 -31.70 -11.82 0.89
C ILE A 327 -31.77 -11.99 -0.63
N CYS A 328 -31.21 -13.09 -1.16
CA CYS A 328 -31.13 -13.39 -2.59
C CYS A 328 -31.55 -14.85 -2.90
N PRO A 329 -32.81 -15.25 -2.62
CA PRO A 329 -33.24 -16.64 -2.74
C PRO A 329 -32.98 -17.32 -4.10
N PRO A 330 -33.12 -16.65 -5.27
CA PRO A 330 -32.81 -17.26 -6.57
C PRO A 330 -31.33 -17.64 -6.71
N GLN A 331 -30.42 -16.77 -6.28
CA GLN A 331 -28.98 -16.98 -6.36
C GLN A 331 -28.52 -18.05 -5.35
N ALA A 332 -29.09 -18.04 -4.14
CA ALA A 332 -28.85 -19.10 -3.16
C ALA A 332 -29.36 -20.48 -3.65
N ALA A 333 -30.50 -20.52 -4.35
CA ALA A 333 -30.99 -21.74 -4.97
C ALA A 333 -30.10 -22.21 -6.15
N ALA A 334 -29.57 -21.28 -6.95
CA ALA A 334 -28.61 -21.59 -8.01
C ALA A 334 -27.30 -22.17 -7.45
N PHE A 335 -26.78 -21.60 -6.36
CA PHE A 335 -25.57 -22.10 -5.68
C PHE A 335 -25.77 -23.50 -5.08
N ILE A 336 -26.91 -23.76 -4.42
CA ILE A 336 -27.26 -25.13 -3.95
C ILE A 336 -27.27 -26.12 -5.12
N LYS A 337 -27.91 -25.77 -6.23
CA LYS A 337 -27.99 -26.62 -7.42
C LYS A 337 -26.60 -26.86 -8.06
N ALA A 338 -25.70 -25.87 -8.00
CA ALA A 338 -24.33 -26.04 -8.48
C ALA A 338 -23.55 -27.03 -7.59
N LEU A 339 -23.68 -26.93 -6.27
CA LEU A 339 -23.09 -27.88 -5.31
C LEU A 339 -23.59 -29.32 -5.51
N GLU A 340 -24.86 -29.49 -5.90
CA GLU A 340 -25.43 -30.80 -6.28
C GLU A 340 -24.89 -31.33 -7.62
N GLY A 341 -24.43 -30.44 -8.51
CA GLY A 341 -23.92 -30.78 -9.85
C GLY A 341 -22.44 -31.19 -9.89
N GLY A 342 -21.63 -30.70 -8.94
CA GLY A 342 -20.21 -31.07 -8.81
C GLY A 342 -19.25 -30.46 -9.84
N ASP A 343 -19.71 -29.50 -10.66
CA ASP A 343 -18.85 -28.69 -11.54
C ASP A 343 -18.29 -27.50 -10.74
N GLU A 344 -16.99 -27.52 -10.47
CA GLU A 344 -16.28 -26.50 -9.69
C GLU A 344 -16.48 -25.09 -10.28
N THR A 345 -16.48 -24.95 -11.60
CA THR A 345 -16.70 -23.67 -12.32
C THR A 345 -18.10 -23.12 -12.07
N ALA A 346 -19.11 -24.00 -12.10
CA ALA A 346 -20.49 -23.63 -11.84
C ALA A 346 -20.74 -23.31 -10.36
N VAL A 347 -20.04 -24.00 -9.44
CA VAL A 347 -20.07 -23.74 -8.00
C VAL A 347 -19.51 -22.35 -7.69
N GLU A 348 -18.33 -22.03 -8.24
CA GLU A 348 -17.68 -20.72 -8.09
C GLU A 348 -18.55 -19.59 -8.67
N THR A 349 -18.98 -19.73 -9.94
CA THR A 349 -19.86 -18.75 -10.61
C THR A 349 -21.16 -18.48 -9.83
N ALA A 350 -21.78 -19.52 -9.26
CA ALA A 350 -23.01 -19.38 -8.50
C ALA A 350 -22.78 -18.82 -7.07
N PHE A 351 -21.63 -19.12 -6.46
CA PHE A 351 -21.21 -18.53 -5.18
C PHE A 351 -21.02 -17.02 -5.31
N ASP A 352 -20.32 -16.57 -6.35
CA ASP A 352 -20.07 -15.14 -6.60
C ASP A 352 -21.36 -14.39 -6.94
N ALA A 353 -22.26 -14.98 -7.73
CA ALA A 353 -23.58 -14.41 -7.98
C ALA A 353 -24.40 -14.24 -6.68
N MET A 354 -24.29 -15.19 -5.74
CA MET A 354 -24.92 -15.08 -4.41
C MET A 354 -24.26 -13.99 -3.56
N ASN A 355 -22.92 -13.94 -3.50
CA ASN A 355 -22.17 -12.96 -2.74
C ASN A 355 -22.39 -11.52 -3.24
N SER A 356 -22.32 -11.28 -4.55
CA SER A 356 -22.64 -9.99 -5.17
C SER A 356 -24.06 -9.52 -4.82
N SER A 357 -25.01 -10.44 -4.74
CA SER A 357 -26.40 -10.12 -4.35
C SER A 357 -26.53 -9.79 -2.85
N LEU A 358 -25.71 -10.39 -1.98
CA LEU A 358 -25.61 -10.03 -0.57
C LEU A 358 -24.97 -8.65 -0.37
N GLU A 359 -23.93 -8.32 -1.14
CA GLU A 359 -23.24 -7.03 -1.07
C GLU A 359 -24.12 -5.90 -1.62
N GLN A 360 -24.83 -6.11 -2.74
CA GLN A 360 -25.82 -5.14 -3.26
C GLN A 360 -26.96 -4.86 -2.26
N PHE A 361 -27.36 -5.85 -1.45
CA PHE A 361 -28.33 -5.62 -0.37
C PHE A 361 -27.73 -4.76 0.76
N GLN A 362 -26.48 -5.05 1.17
CA GLN A 362 -25.78 -4.26 2.19
C GLN A 362 -25.57 -2.81 1.75
N GLU A 363 -25.20 -2.57 0.49
CA GLU A 363 -25.05 -1.21 -0.05
C GLU A 363 -26.37 -0.43 -0.05
N ARG A 364 -27.44 -1.02 -0.61
CA ARG A 364 -28.79 -0.41 -0.61
C ARG A 364 -29.28 -0.11 0.82
N GLY A 365 -29.01 -1.02 1.76
CA GLY A 365 -29.39 -0.84 3.16
C GLY A 365 -28.60 0.27 3.86
N ASN A 366 -27.29 0.35 3.63
CA ASN A 366 -26.46 1.44 4.17
C ASN A 366 -26.91 2.81 3.65
N SER A 367 -27.25 2.91 2.36
CA SER A 367 -27.78 4.14 1.75
C SER A 367 -29.12 4.55 2.37
N ALA A 368 -30.04 3.61 2.58
CA ALA A 368 -31.32 3.86 3.24
C ALA A 368 -31.15 4.44 4.67
N MET A 369 -30.28 3.84 5.47
CA MET A 369 -29.95 4.30 6.83
C MET A 369 -29.33 5.70 6.82
N GLN A 370 -28.42 5.99 5.88
CA GLN A 370 -27.79 7.31 5.74
C GLN A 370 -28.79 8.38 5.31
N GLU A 371 -29.67 8.08 4.35
CA GLU A 371 -30.73 9.00 3.94
C GLU A 371 -31.69 9.31 5.10
N GLN A 372 -32.12 8.33 5.89
CA GLN A 372 -32.94 8.60 7.07
C GLN A 372 -32.20 9.47 8.08
N ALA A 373 -30.94 9.17 8.40
CA ALA A 373 -30.14 9.96 9.33
C ALA A 373 -30.00 11.43 8.86
N VAL A 374 -29.83 11.67 7.56
CA VAL A 374 -29.83 13.02 6.97
C VAL A 374 -31.20 13.68 7.12
N ARG A 375 -32.29 13.01 6.73
CA ARG A 375 -33.67 13.53 6.84
C ARG A 375 -34.00 13.91 8.29
N GLU A 376 -33.66 13.06 9.25
CA GLU A 376 -33.81 13.33 10.68
C GLU A 376 -32.95 14.49 11.17
N SER A 377 -31.72 14.65 10.67
CA SER A 377 -30.84 15.78 11.04
C SER A 377 -31.34 17.13 10.53
N LEU A 378 -32.10 17.12 9.42
CA LEU A 378 -32.75 18.30 8.86
C LEU A 378 -34.07 18.62 9.55
N ALA A 379 -34.84 17.60 9.98
CA ALA A 379 -36.07 17.77 10.76
C ALA A 379 -35.84 18.22 12.23
N LYS A 380 -34.58 18.32 12.67
CA LYS A 380 -34.15 18.78 14.01
C LYS A 380 -33.54 20.20 13.97
N LYS A 381 -33.80 20.97 12.90
CA LYS A 381 -33.39 22.36 12.69
C LYS A 381 -34.59 23.26 12.38
#